data_AF-A0A3N4PP55-F1
#
_entry.id   AF-A0A3N4PP55-F1
#
_cell.length_a   1.000
_cell.length_b   1.000
_cell.length_c   1.000
_cell.angle_alpha   90.00
_cell.angle_beta   90.00
_cell.angle_gamma   90.00
#
_symmetry.space_group_name_H-M   'P 1'
#
loop_
_entity.id
_entity.type
_entity.pdbx_description
1 polymer ?
#
loop_
_entity_poly.entity_id
_entity_poly.type
_entity_poly.pdbx_seq_one_letter_code
_entity_poly.pdbx_strand_id
1 'polypeptide(L)'
;MNLKEEYQELVKKLKEVAAEGGVKLRNADIAQKLGYNPDYFSSLNGKSGSVTQDHINQFKNVFGDQLAGKPILIAPPGAPLNPQTALMLAILEDYAEWKAEMTHQTFESVKDGIKKRGRRILGGLDSWLPQQ
;
A
#
# COMPACT_ATOMS: atom_id res chain seq x y z
N MET A 1 9.41 8.59 -31.47
CA MET A 1 8.92 8.14 -30.15
C MET A 1 7.80 9.08 -29.74
N ASN A 2 6.60 8.57 -29.47
CA ASN A 2 5.48 9.43 -29.07
C ASN A 2 5.53 9.61 -27.54
N LEU A 3 6.08 10.75 -27.09
CA LEU A 3 6.27 11.05 -25.66
C LEU A 3 4.94 11.00 -24.89
N LYS A 4 3.84 11.29 -25.58
CA LYS A 4 2.50 11.24 -25.00
C LYS A 4 2.10 9.81 -24.62
N GLU A 5 2.30 8.87 -25.55
CA GLU A 5 2.00 7.45 -25.34
C GLU A 5 2.89 6.88 -24.24
N GLU A 6 4.19 7.18 -24.27
CA GLU A 6 5.11 6.73 -23.22
C GLU A 6 4.68 7.22 -21.83
N TYR A 7 4.32 8.50 -21.71
CA TYR A 7 3.86 9.05 -20.44
C TYR A 7 2.57 8.38 -19.94
N GLN A 8 1.62 8.11 -20.85
CA GLN A 8 0.39 7.38 -20.51
C GLN A 8 0.67 5.92 -20.10
N GLU A 9 1.61 5.26 -20.77
CA GLU A 9 2.05 3.91 -20.39
C GLU A 9 2.71 3.89 -19.01
N LEU A 10 3.56 4.87 -18.69
CA LEU A 10 4.17 5.01 -17.36
C LEU A 10 3.11 5.21 -16.27
N VAL A 11 2.11 6.07 -16.52
CA VAL A 11 0.98 6.28 -15.60
C VAL A 11 0.17 5.00 -15.42
N LYS A 12 -0.09 4.27 -16.52
CA LYS A 12 -0.83 3.00 -16.49
C LYS A 12 -0.06 1.96 -15.67
N LYS A 13 1.22 1.75 -15.97
CA LYS A 13 2.08 0.80 -15.25
C LYS A 13 2.16 1.12 -13.76
N LEU A 14 2.32 2.40 -13.40
CA LEU A 14 2.31 2.82 -12.00
C LEU A 14 1.01 2.43 -11.29
N LYS A 15 -0.14 2.61 -11.95
CA LYS A 15 -1.45 2.24 -11.40
C LYS A 15 -1.65 0.73 -11.30
N GLU A 16 -1.12 -0.04 -12.26
CA GLU A 16 -1.13 -1.51 -12.20
C GLU A 16 -0.32 -2.01 -11.02
N VAL A 17 0.92 -1.53 -10.84
CA VAL A 17 1.75 -1.86 -9.67
C VAL A 17 1.07 -1.45 -8.36
N ALA A 18 0.39 -0.29 -8.36
CA ALA A 18 -0.40 0.13 -7.19
C ALA A 18 -1.54 -0.85 -6.89
N ALA A 19 -2.28 -1.26 -7.93
CA ALA A 19 -3.41 -2.17 -7.81
C ALA A 19 -2.99 -3.58 -7.35
N GLU A 20 -1.86 -4.09 -7.86
CA GLU A 20 -1.22 -5.32 -7.38
C GLU A 20 -0.83 -5.21 -5.90
N GLY A 21 -0.42 -4.02 -5.46
CA GLY A 21 -0.19 -3.69 -4.06
C GLY A 21 -1.47 -3.44 -3.24
N GLY A 22 -2.66 -3.62 -3.80
CA GLY A 22 -3.95 -3.40 -3.14
C GLY A 22 -4.36 -1.92 -3.02
N VAL A 23 -3.66 -1.01 -3.69
CA VAL A 23 -3.88 0.44 -3.60
C VAL A 23 -4.45 0.99 -4.90
N LYS A 24 -5.59 1.65 -4.82
CA LYS A 24 -6.16 2.40 -5.95
C LYS A 24 -5.57 3.81 -6.02
N LEU A 25 -4.54 3.99 -6.85
CA LEU A 25 -3.88 5.27 -7.06
C LEU A 25 -4.72 6.22 -7.93
N ARG A 26 -5.08 7.40 -7.41
CA ARG A 26 -5.84 8.42 -8.15
C ARG A 26 -4.89 9.36 -8.89
N ASN A 27 -5.38 10.01 -9.95
CA ASN A 27 -4.59 11.00 -10.69
C ASN A 27 -4.11 12.15 -9.79
N ALA A 28 -4.92 12.57 -8.82
CA ALA A 28 -4.56 13.61 -7.87
C ALA A 28 -3.35 13.21 -7.00
N ASP A 29 -3.26 11.94 -6.58
CA ASP A 29 -2.15 11.44 -5.75
C ASP A 29 -0.83 11.45 -6.54
N ILE A 30 -0.90 11.08 -7.83
CA ILE A 30 0.23 11.11 -8.75
C ILE A 30 0.67 12.55 -9.01
N ALA A 31 -0.28 13.44 -9.29
CA ALA A 31 -0.03 14.86 -9.52
C ALA A 31 0.66 15.51 -8.31
N GLN A 32 0.16 15.26 -7.11
CA GLN A 32 0.74 15.79 -5.87
C GLN A 32 2.20 15.36 -5.70
N LYS A 33 2.52 14.07 -5.93
CA LYS A 33 3.91 13.58 -5.83
C LYS A 33 4.84 14.16 -6.89
N LEU A 34 4.32 14.50 -8.06
CA LEU A 34 5.07 15.19 -9.11
C LEU A 34 5.20 16.70 -8.85
N GLY A 35 4.51 17.24 -7.84
CA GLY A 35 4.41 18.68 -7.61
C GLY A 35 3.54 19.41 -8.65
N TYR A 36 2.64 18.69 -9.31
CA TYR A 36 1.74 19.22 -10.32
C TYR A 36 0.37 19.55 -9.74
N ASN A 37 -0.29 20.54 -10.34
CA ASN A 37 -1.72 20.72 -10.19
C ASN A 37 -2.46 19.50 -10.79
N PRO A 38 -3.49 18.94 -10.12
CA PRO A 38 -4.32 17.86 -10.66
C PRO A 38 -4.87 18.09 -12.08
N ASP A 39 -5.27 19.32 -12.41
CA ASP A 39 -5.79 19.67 -13.74
C ASP A 39 -4.68 19.64 -14.79
N TYR A 40 -3.50 20.14 -14.41
CA TYR A 40 -2.31 20.09 -15.27
C TYR A 40 -1.91 18.65 -15.55
N PHE A 41 -1.79 17.81 -14.52
CA PHE A 41 -1.53 16.38 -14.71
C PHE A 41 -2.61 15.71 -15.58
N SER A 42 -3.89 16.05 -15.38
CA SER A 42 -5.00 15.50 -16.17
C SER A 42 -4.91 15.91 -17.65
N SER A 43 -4.45 17.12 -17.94
CA SER A 43 -4.17 17.55 -19.33
C SER A 43 -3.01 16.77 -19.95
N LEU A 44 -1.92 16.56 -19.18
CA LEU A 44 -0.74 15.80 -19.61
C LEU A 44 -1.06 14.32 -19.83
N ASN A 45 -1.94 13.73 -19.02
CA ASN A 45 -2.36 12.34 -19.16
C ASN A 45 -3.57 12.18 -20.12
N GLY A 46 -4.33 13.24 -20.38
CA GLY A 46 -5.51 13.27 -21.26
C GLY A 46 -5.16 13.56 -22.73
N LYS A 47 -6.14 13.95 -23.56
CA LYS A 47 -5.93 14.13 -25.01
C LYS A 47 -5.31 15.49 -25.41
N SER A 48 -5.39 16.51 -24.55
CA SER A 48 -5.15 17.92 -24.95
C SER A 48 -3.79 18.49 -24.54
N GLY A 49 -3.09 17.92 -23.55
CA GLY A 49 -1.79 18.44 -23.10
C GLY A 49 -0.61 17.93 -23.93
N SER A 50 0.45 18.74 -24.07
CA SER A 50 1.72 18.30 -24.67
C SER A 50 2.64 17.71 -23.61
N VAL A 51 3.30 16.59 -23.92
CA VAL A 51 4.26 15.95 -23.04
C VAL A 51 5.67 16.18 -23.56
N THR A 52 6.55 16.68 -22.69
CA THR A 52 7.97 16.88 -22.98
C THR A 52 8.80 15.73 -22.40
N GLN A 53 10.05 15.63 -22.83
CA GLN A 53 10.99 14.67 -22.27
C GLN A 53 11.23 14.91 -20.77
N ASP A 54 11.20 16.18 -20.34
CA ASP A 54 11.34 16.53 -18.93
C ASP A 54 10.22 15.96 -18.07
N HIS A 55 8.97 15.93 -18.57
CA HIS A 55 7.87 15.29 -17.86
C HIS A 55 8.12 13.79 -17.65
N ILE A 56 8.64 13.11 -18.68
CA ILE A 56 8.98 11.67 -18.58
C ILE A 56 10.12 11.45 -17.60
N ASN A 57 11.17 12.27 -17.68
CA ASN A 57 12.33 12.17 -16.80
C ASN A 57 11.93 12.43 -15.34
N GLN A 58 11.11 13.46 -15.10
CA GLN A 58 10.56 13.73 -13.77
C GLN A 58 9.69 12.59 -13.27
N PHE A 59 8.84 12.02 -14.12
CA PHE A 59 8.01 10.87 -13.76
C PHE A 59 8.86 9.66 -13.35
N LYS A 60 9.88 9.32 -14.15
CA LYS A 60 10.81 8.22 -13.85
C LYS A 60 11.66 8.50 -12.62
N ASN A 61 12.04 9.75 -12.36
CA ASN A 61 12.79 10.11 -11.15
C ASN A 61 11.93 9.96 -9.89
N VAL A 62 10.68 10.40 -9.92
CA VAL A 62 9.77 10.34 -8.77
C VAL A 62 9.25 8.92 -8.51
N PHE A 63 8.98 8.15 -9.58
CA PHE A 63 8.33 6.84 -9.49
C PHE A 63 9.22 5.67 -9.93
N GLY A 64 10.52 5.89 -10.13
CA GLY A 64 11.43 4.89 -10.71
C GLY A 64 11.47 3.58 -9.93
N ASP A 65 11.43 3.66 -8.60
CA ASP A 65 11.38 2.49 -7.72
C ASP A 65 10.09 1.68 -7.91
N GLN A 66 8.93 2.35 -7.99
CA GLN A 66 7.64 1.69 -8.22
C GLN A 66 7.56 1.10 -9.64
N LEU A 67 8.09 1.80 -10.63
CA LEU A 67 8.16 1.34 -12.01
C LEU A 67 9.10 0.15 -12.21
N ALA A 68 10.09 0.00 -11.31
CA ALA A 68 10.98 -1.17 -11.21
C ALA A 68 10.36 -2.33 -10.42
N GLY A 69 9.08 -2.25 -10.04
CA GLY A 69 8.37 -3.31 -9.33
C GLY A 69 8.66 -3.35 -7.84
N LYS A 70 9.32 -2.33 -7.27
CA LYS A 70 9.40 -2.21 -5.82
C LYS A 70 8.01 -1.84 -5.28
N PRO A 71 7.55 -2.48 -4.19
CA PRO A 71 6.22 -2.26 -3.66
C PRO A 71 5.99 -0.76 -3.37
N ILE A 72 4.80 -0.27 -3.73
CA ILE A 72 4.40 1.10 -3.40
C ILE A 72 4.28 1.22 -1.87
N LEU A 73 5.31 1.78 -1.23
CA LEU A 73 5.25 2.18 0.17
C LEU A 73 4.38 3.45 0.27
N ILE A 74 3.06 3.27 0.42
CA ILE A 74 2.19 4.32 0.93
C ILE A 74 1.44 3.76 2.13
N ALA A 75 2.07 3.91 3.29
CA ALA A 75 1.37 4.07 4.56
C ALA A 75 2.34 4.77 5.52
N PRO A 76 2.14 6.06 5.86
CA PRO A 76 2.76 6.62 7.06
C PRO A 76 2.35 5.80 8.30
N PRO A 77 3.08 5.89 9.42
CA PRO A 77 2.72 5.21 10.66
C PRO A 77 1.25 5.48 11.02
N GLY A 78 0.40 4.44 10.97
CA GLY A 78 -1.04 4.54 11.27
C GLY A 78 -2.01 4.44 10.08
N ALA A 79 -1.56 4.33 8.83
CA ALA A 79 -2.48 4.11 7.70
C ALA A 79 -2.96 2.64 7.60
N PRO A 80 -4.26 2.39 7.31
CA PRO A 80 -4.82 1.04 7.32
C PRO A 80 -4.41 0.27 6.06
N LEU A 81 -3.82 -0.91 6.27
CA LEU A 81 -3.52 -1.97 5.30
C LEU A 81 -2.48 -1.62 4.21
N ASN A 82 -1.20 -1.79 4.56
CA ASN A 82 -0.18 -2.15 3.54
C ASN A 82 -0.35 -3.64 3.16
N PRO A 83 0.03 -4.08 1.95
CA PRO A 83 -0.19 -5.47 1.50
C PRO A 83 0.48 -6.53 2.39
N GLN A 84 1.57 -6.19 3.06
CA GLN A 84 2.22 -7.07 4.06
C GLN A 84 1.30 -7.26 5.29
N THR A 85 0.65 -6.21 5.75
CA THR A 85 -0.32 -6.24 6.85
C THR A 85 -1.58 -7.00 6.43
N ALA A 86 -2.04 -6.82 5.19
CA ALA A 86 -3.16 -7.58 4.65
C ALA A 86 -2.84 -9.09 4.61
N LEU A 87 -1.66 -9.46 4.12
CA LEU A 87 -1.21 -10.85 4.09
C LEU A 87 -1.07 -11.44 5.50
N MET A 88 -0.48 -10.69 6.44
CA MET A 88 -0.39 -11.13 7.83
C MET A 88 -1.78 -11.29 8.47
N LEU A 89 -2.72 -10.38 8.21
CA LEU A 89 -4.08 -10.50 8.72
C LEU A 89 -4.80 -11.72 8.13
N ALA A 90 -4.65 -12.01 6.84
CA ALA A 90 -5.18 -13.21 6.21
C ALA A 90 -4.64 -14.49 6.86
N ILE A 91 -3.31 -14.59 7.03
CA ILE A 91 -2.67 -15.73 7.71
C ILE A 91 -3.18 -15.87 9.16
N LEU A 92 -3.40 -14.76 9.86
CA LEU A 92 -3.95 -14.77 11.22
C LEU A 92 -5.41 -15.18 11.27
N GLU A 93 -6.21 -14.86 10.25
CA GLU A 93 -7.59 -15.35 10.12
C GLU A 93 -7.61 -16.85 9.86
N ASP A 94 -6.84 -17.35 8.89
CA ASP A 94 -6.73 -18.78 8.59
C ASP A 94 -6.30 -19.59 9.85
N TYR A 95 -5.30 -19.08 10.58
CA TYR A 95 -4.85 -19.69 11.83
C TYR A 95 -5.95 -19.68 12.91
N ALA A 96 -6.71 -18.59 13.01
CA ALA A 96 -7.77 -18.48 14.00
C ALA A 96 -8.94 -19.43 13.70
N GLU A 97 -9.30 -19.62 12.42
CA GLU A 97 -10.30 -20.61 12.00
C GLU A 97 -9.82 -22.02 12.34
N TRP A 98 -8.62 -22.39 11.88
CA TRP A 98 -8.05 -23.73 12.13
C TRP A 98 -7.95 -24.04 13.64
N LYS A 99 -7.52 -23.07 14.44
CA LYS A 99 -7.41 -23.26 15.89
C LYS A 99 -8.76 -23.33 16.59
N ALA A 100 -9.74 -22.55 16.14
CA ALA A 100 -11.10 -22.61 16.68
C ALA A 100 -11.68 -24.02 16.49
N GLU A 101 -11.50 -24.61 15.31
CA GLU A 101 -11.89 -25.99 15.01
C GLU A 101 -11.17 -27.00 15.91
N MET A 102 -9.84 -26.91 16.00
CA MET A 102 -9.01 -27.85 16.78
C MET A 102 -9.23 -27.78 18.29
N THR A 103 -9.61 -26.62 18.81
CA THR A 103 -9.74 -26.38 20.26
C THR A 103 -11.20 -26.30 20.73
N HIS A 104 -12.16 -26.48 19.81
CA HIS A 104 -13.59 -26.28 20.05
C HIS A 104 -13.91 -24.92 20.68
N GLN A 105 -13.11 -23.91 20.37
CA GLN A 105 -13.33 -22.52 20.77
C GLN A 105 -14.03 -21.77 19.64
N THR A 106 -14.70 -20.66 19.96
CA THR A 106 -15.24 -19.78 18.92
C THR A 106 -14.11 -19.02 18.22
N PHE A 107 -14.27 -18.76 16.93
CA PHE A 107 -13.36 -17.94 16.13
C PHE A 107 -13.04 -16.60 16.80
N GLU A 108 -14.05 -15.90 17.32
CA GLU A 108 -13.88 -14.62 18.02
C GLU A 108 -13.05 -14.75 19.31
N SER A 109 -13.23 -15.83 20.09
CA SER A 109 -12.44 -16.08 21.30
C SER A 109 -10.95 -16.27 20.96
N VAL A 110 -10.66 -17.00 19.88
CA VAL A 110 -9.30 -17.20 19.39
C VAL A 110 -8.68 -15.89 18.89
N LYS A 111 -9.42 -15.10 18.09
CA LYS A 111 -8.98 -13.77 17.63
C LYS A 111 -8.65 -12.83 18.79
N ASP A 112 -9.50 -12.78 19.81
CA ASP A 112 -9.26 -11.97 21.00
C ASP A 112 -8.02 -12.43 21.79
N GLY A 113 -7.80 -13.74 21.87
CA GLY A 113 -6.58 -14.30 22.45
C GLY A 113 -5.31 -13.89 21.70
N ILE A 114 -5.35 -13.90 20.36
CA ILE A 114 -4.26 -13.45 19.50
C ILE A 114 -4.00 -11.96 19.70
N LYS A 115 -5.04 -11.11 19.67
CA LYS A 115 -4.93 -9.67 19.92
C LYS A 115 -4.32 -9.36 21.28
N LYS A 116 -4.78 -10.02 22.35
CA LYS A 116 -4.23 -9.87 23.71
C LYS A 116 -2.76 -10.27 23.76
N ARG A 117 -2.37 -11.37 23.09
CA ARG A 117 -0.98 -11.81 23.02
C ARG A 117 -0.10 -10.81 22.28
N GLY A 118 -0.56 -10.27 21.15
CA GLY A 118 0.15 -9.23 20.41
C GLY A 118 0.38 -7.97 21.24
N ARG A 119 -0.65 -7.49 21.96
CA ARG A 119 -0.51 -6.35 22.88
C ARG A 119 0.51 -6.60 23.98
N ARG A 120 0.56 -7.81 24.55
CA ARG A 120 1.56 -8.17 25.57
C ARG A 120 2.98 -8.19 25.01
N ILE A 121 3.19 -8.70 23.80
CA ILE A 121 4.51 -8.72 23.16
C ILE A 121 5.01 -7.28 22.90
N LEU A 122 4.11 -6.40 22.45
CA LEU A 122 4.42 -4.98 22.25
C LEU A 122 4.74 -4.25 23.56
N GLY A 123 4.18 -4.70 24.69
CA GLY A 123 4.44 -4.16 26.03
C GLY A 123 5.75 -4.64 26.68
N GLY A 124 6.53 -5.51 26.01
CA GLY A 124 7.78 -6.06 26.56
C GLY A 124 7.59 -7.07 27.69
N LEU A 125 8.70 -7.67 28.14
CA LEU A 125 8.75 -8.70 29.20
C LEU A 125 8.27 -8.18 30.57
N ASP A 126 8.44 -6.88 30.84
CA ASP A 126 8.03 -6.26 32.11
C ASP A 126 6.51 -6.27 32.32
N SER A 127 5.71 -6.41 31.24
CA SER A 127 4.26 -6.56 31.32
C SER A 127 3.77 -7.90 31.91
N TRP A 128 4.70 -8.83 32.19
CA TRP A 128 4.42 -10.14 32.78
C TRP A 128 4.68 -10.22 34.29
N LEU A 129 5.34 -9.21 34.86
CA LEU A 129 5.62 -9.18 36.30
C LEU A 129 4.46 -8.49 37.04
N PRO A 130 4.04 -8.99 38.22
CA PRO A 130 3.06 -8.29 39.03
C PRO A 130 3.58 -6.89 39.37
N GLN A 131 2.77 -5.86 39.09
CA GLN A 131 3.10 -4.49 39.48
C GLN A 131 3.04 -4.39 41.01
N GLN A 132 4.12 -3.89 41.61
CA GLN A 132 4.24 -3.66 43.06
C GLN A 132 3.38 -2.48 43.53
#